data_AF-A0A1U7NV94-F1
#
_entry.id   AF-A0A1U7NV94-F1
#
_cell.length_a   1.000
_cell.length_b   1.000
_cell.length_c   1.000
_cell.angle_alpha   90.00
_cell.angle_beta   90.00
_cell.angle_gamma   90.00
#
_symmetry.space_group_name_H-M   'P 1'
#
loop_
_entity.id
_entity.type
_entity.pdbx_description
1 polymer ?
#
loop_
_entity_poly.entity_id
_entity_poly.type
_entity_poly.pdbx_seq_one_letter_code
_entity_poly.pdbx_strand_id
1 'polypeptide(L)'
;MDSSALAKLYLREDEAKRQQVMALADSADEVASSAIAFAEVASAFARNFHQGKLSEPQFWEYFNSFEQDWQSVTQITVAPSVSIRASQLLKAHAGLRAMDALHLASALVIRETQTLQFLSFDDQLNAVAQAVMPDTFGWTQKNAIFKLTLQKTYYENGFFNVIRAHDQLIRSDEGEIKIIAGDASVTFTGNVNRRANLNGTARISVKGEGLKNWFQKHYRVMEVVEIEIVSPTLLKLKYPARN
;
A
#
# COMPACT_ATOMS: atom_id res chain seq x y z
N MET A 1 -7.58 10.10 -1.07
CA MET A 1 -6.12 10.12 -1.28
C MET A 1 -5.46 10.81 -0.10
N ASP A 2 -4.28 10.36 0.31
CA ASP A 2 -3.43 11.13 1.22
C ASP A 2 -2.51 12.10 0.43
N SER A 3 -1.68 12.86 1.16
CA SER A 3 -0.73 13.78 0.53
C SER A 3 0.36 13.08 -0.29
N SER A 4 0.78 11.87 0.10
CA SER A 4 1.79 11.12 -0.64
C SER A 4 1.29 10.71 -2.03
N ALA A 5 0.02 10.35 -2.15
CA ALA A 5 -0.61 10.02 -3.42
C ALA A 5 -0.82 11.26 -4.30
N LEU A 6 -1.31 12.36 -3.71
CA LEU A 6 -1.50 13.63 -4.43
C LEU A 6 -0.18 14.18 -4.96
N ALA A 7 0.88 14.15 -4.16
CA ALA A 7 2.19 14.66 -4.58
C ALA A 7 2.77 13.92 -5.78
N LYS A 8 2.44 12.63 -5.98
CA LYS A 8 2.91 11.82 -7.12
C LYS A 8 2.33 12.26 -8.47
N LEU A 9 1.22 12.99 -8.47
CA LEU A 9 0.66 13.59 -9.69
C LEU A 9 1.58 14.67 -10.29
N TYR A 10 2.36 15.36 -9.45
CA TYR A 10 3.16 16.51 -9.87
C TYR A 10 4.67 16.25 -9.78
N LEU A 11 5.12 15.56 -8.72
CA LEU A 11 6.52 15.18 -8.57
C LEU A 11 6.84 14.02 -9.54
N ARG A 12 7.42 14.37 -10.69
CA ARG A 12 7.79 13.45 -11.80
C ARG A 12 8.97 12.51 -11.47
N GLU A 13 9.09 12.08 -10.21
CA GLU A 13 10.12 11.15 -9.75
C GLU A 13 9.90 9.72 -10.25
N ASP A 14 8.64 9.32 -10.47
CA ASP A 14 8.22 7.96 -10.82
C ASP A 14 6.98 7.99 -11.73
N GLU A 15 7.20 7.84 -13.04
CA GLU A 15 6.17 7.86 -14.08
C GLU A 15 5.13 6.76 -13.88
N ALA A 16 5.56 5.55 -13.50
CA ALA A 16 4.66 4.42 -13.35
C ALA A 16 3.69 4.63 -12.17
N LYS A 17 4.21 5.14 -11.04
CA LYS A 17 3.35 5.52 -9.91
C LYS A 17 2.40 6.65 -10.26
N ARG A 18 2.85 7.65 -11.03
CA ARG A 18 1.96 8.72 -11.48
C ARG A 18 0.81 8.16 -12.32
N GLN A 19 1.11 7.33 -13.32
CA GLN A 19 0.09 6.70 -14.16
C GLN A 19 -0.89 5.85 -13.35
N GLN A 20 -0.39 5.14 -12.33
CA GLN A 20 -1.25 4.38 -11.41
C GLN A 20 -2.22 5.30 -10.66
N VAL A 21 -1.74 6.43 -10.12
CA VAL A 21 -2.61 7.39 -9.41
C VAL A 21 -3.64 7.99 -10.36
N MET A 22 -3.23 8.39 -11.57
CA MET A 22 -4.13 8.95 -12.58
C MET A 22 -5.23 7.95 -12.97
N ALA A 23 -4.87 6.70 -13.26
CA ALA A 23 -5.86 5.67 -13.61
C ALA A 23 -6.88 5.42 -12.49
N LEU A 24 -6.45 5.46 -11.23
CA LEU A 24 -7.35 5.33 -10.08
C LEU A 24 -8.27 6.54 -9.94
N ALA A 25 -7.74 7.75 -10.09
CA ALA A 25 -8.52 8.99 -10.06
C ALA A 25 -9.54 9.04 -11.20
N ASP A 26 -9.15 8.69 -12.42
CA ASP A 26 -10.03 8.66 -13.60
C ASP A 26 -11.16 7.62 -13.49
N SER A 27 -10.93 6.56 -12.71
CA SER A 27 -11.93 5.51 -12.47
C SER A 27 -12.89 5.81 -11.31
N ALA A 28 -12.58 6.82 -10.50
CA ALA A 28 -13.39 7.21 -9.35
C ALA A 28 -14.45 8.22 -9.77
N ASP A 29 -15.66 8.10 -9.21
CA ASP A 29 -16.70 9.12 -9.39
C ASP A 29 -16.26 10.47 -8.80
N GLU A 30 -15.44 10.42 -7.75
CA GLU A 30 -14.98 11.59 -7.00
C GLU A 30 -13.62 11.32 -6.33
N VAL A 31 -12.76 12.33 -6.32
CA VAL A 31 -11.51 12.32 -5.56
C VAL A 31 -11.68 13.16 -4.30
N ALA A 32 -11.40 12.56 -3.15
CA ALA A 32 -11.45 13.24 -1.85
C ALA A 32 -10.14 13.12 -1.07
N SER A 33 -9.85 14.11 -0.24
CA SER A 33 -8.67 14.16 0.61
C SER A 33 -8.94 14.91 1.91
N SER A 34 -8.16 14.63 2.96
CA SER A 34 -8.16 15.48 4.16
C SER A 34 -7.66 16.88 3.81
N ALA A 35 -8.27 17.92 4.37
CA ALA A 35 -7.93 19.31 4.09
C ALA A 35 -6.45 19.66 4.41
N ILE A 36 -5.86 18.96 5.37
CA ILE A 36 -4.43 19.09 5.72
C ILE A 36 -3.48 18.67 4.58
N ALA A 37 -3.97 17.88 3.61
CA ALA A 37 -3.14 17.41 2.50
C ALA A 37 -2.58 18.56 1.66
N PHE A 38 -3.29 19.69 1.57
CA PHE A 38 -2.83 20.87 0.86
C PHE A 38 -1.47 21.36 1.38
N ALA A 39 -1.36 21.55 2.70
CA ALA A 39 -0.13 21.98 3.34
C ALA A 39 0.98 20.92 3.23
N GLU A 40 0.62 19.63 3.30
CA GLU A 40 1.59 18.55 3.19
C GLU A 40 2.17 18.42 1.77
N VAL A 41 1.35 18.51 0.73
CA VAL A 41 1.81 18.51 -0.67
C VAL A 41 2.68 19.75 -0.92
N ALA A 42 2.26 20.94 -0.48
CA ALA A 42 3.07 22.15 -0.55
C ALA A 42 4.44 21.97 0.15
N SER A 43 4.47 21.31 1.32
CA SER A 43 5.70 21.00 2.03
C SER A 43 6.61 20.03 1.24
N ALA A 44 6.02 19.09 0.49
CA ALA A 44 6.77 18.17 -0.36
C ALA A 44 7.44 18.89 -1.54
N PHE A 45 6.75 19.87 -2.14
CA PHE A 45 7.33 20.73 -3.17
C PHE A 45 8.44 21.61 -2.59
N ALA A 46 8.20 22.27 -1.45
CA ALA A 46 9.18 23.13 -0.80
C ALA A 46 10.44 22.36 -0.39
N ARG A 47 10.28 21.13 0.11
CA ARG A 47 11.40 20.25 0.42
C ARG A 47 12.23 19.91 -0.82
N ASN A 48 11.59 19.60 -1.95
CA ASN A 48 12.31 19.31 -3.19
C ASN A 48 13.02 20.55 -3.76
N PHE A 49 12.41 21.73 -3.63
CA PHE A 49 13.05 23.01 -3.96
C PHE A 49 14.30 23.27 -3.09
N HIS A 50 14.19 23.17 -1.76
CA HIS A 50 15.34 23.37 -0.87
C HIS A 50 16.44 22.31 -1.04
N GLN A 51 16.12 21.13 -1.57
CA GLN A 51 17.09 20.09 -1.93
C GLN A 51 17.70 20.28 -3.33
N GLY A 52 17.34 21.34 -4.06
CA GLY A 52 17.83 21.61 -5.41
C GLY A 52 17.27 20.67 -6.49
N LYS A 53 16.24 19.88 -6.18
CA LYS A 53 15.57 18.98 -7.14
C LYS A 53 14.53 19.70 -8.00
N LEU A 54 14.06 20.86 -7.55
CA LEU A 54 13.21 21.76 -8.32
C LEU A 54 13.89 23.12 -8.41
N SER A 55 13.87 23.71 -9.59
CA SER A 55 14.10 25.15 -9.76
C SER A 55 12.89 25.94 -9.27
N GLU A 56 13.06 27.24 -9.03
CA GLU A 56 11.96 28.12 -8.63
C GLU A 56 10.81 28.18 -9.65
N PRO A 57 11.07 28.25 -10.98
CA PRO A 57 10.01 28.12 -11.99
C PRO A 57 9.26 26.78 -11.91
N GLN A 58 9.98 25.67 -11.70
CA GLN A 58 9.36 24.34 -11.57
C GLN A 58 8.52 24.20 -10.30
N PHE A 59 8.97 24.81 -9.20
CA PHE A 59 8.19 24.86 -7.96
C PHE A 59 6.83 25.52 -8.21
N TRP A 60 6.82 26.72 -8.82
CA TRP A 60 5.58 27.43 -9.10
C TRP A 60 4.72 26.75 -10.16
N GLU A 61 5.32 26.14 -11.19
CA GLU A 61 4.59 25.33 -12.17
C GLU A 61 3.82 24.19 -11.48
N TYR A 62 4.49 23.43 -10.61
CA TYR A 62 3.89 22.28 -9.93
C TYR A 62 2.88 22.70 -8.87
N PHE A 63 3.19 23.76 -8.11
CA PHE A 63 2.29 24.29 -7.09
C PHE A 63 1.01 24.86 -7.71
N ASN A 64 1.10 25.66 -8.77
CA ASN A 64 -0.07 26.24 -9.44
C ASN A 64 -0.94 25.15 -10.10
N SER A 65 -0.32 24.13 -10.69
CA SER A 65 -1.06 22.98 -11.24
C SER A 65 -1.81 22.24 -10.13
N PHE A 66 -1.14 21.99 -9.00
CA PHE A 66 -1.76 21.36 -7.83
C PHE A 66 -2.91 22.20 -7.25
N GLU A 67 -2.71 23.50 -7.10
CA GLU A 67 -3.74 24.40 -6.56
C GLU A 67 -4.99 24.44 -7.45
N GLN A 68 -4.80 24.43 -8.77
CA GLN A 68 -5.91 24.36 -9.73
C GLN A 68 -6.69 23.03 -9.58
N ASP A 69 -5.99 21.90 -9.59
CA ASP A 69 -6.62 20.58 -9.48
C ASP A 69 -7.27 20.37 -8.10
N TRP A 70 -6.70 20.95 -7.04
CA TRP A 70 -7.24 20.88 -5.67
C TRP A 70 -8.66 21.45 -5.55
N GLN A 71 -9.06 22.37 -6.44
CA GLN A 71 -10.43 22.89 -6.48
C GLN A 71 -11.47 21.81 -6.84
N SER A 72 -11.05 20.75 -7.55
CA SER A 72 -11.89 19.61 -7.91
C SER A 72 -11.85 18.47 -6.88
N VAL A 73 -10.94 18.54 -5.91
CA VAL A 73 -10.81 17.53 -4.85
C VAL A 73 -11.77 17.88 -3.72
N THR A 74 -12.58 16.92 -3.29
CA THR A 74 -13.44 17.09 -2.11
C THR A 74 -12.61 17.09 -0.84
N GLN A 75 -12.73 18.18 -0.08
CA GLN A 75 -11.85 18.48 1.05
C GLN A 75 -12.55 18.13 2.36
N ILE A 76 -12.11 17.05 2.99
CA ILE A 76 -12.63 16.64 4.30
C ILE A 76 -12.01 17.51 5.37
N THR A 77 -12.85 18.35 5.98
CA THR A 77 -12.43 19.26 7.05
C THR A 77 -12.02 18.47 8.29
N VAL A 78 -10.91 18.85 8.92
CA VAL A 78 -10.48 18.28 10.21
C VAL A 78 -11.29 18.91 11.34
N ALA A 79 -12.55 18.49 11.45
CA ALA A 79 -13.45 18.88 12.53
C ALA A 79 -13.06 18.18 13.85
N PRO A 80 -13.56 18.64 15.01
CA PRO A 80 -13.28 18.00 16.30
C PRO A 80 -13.60 16.49 16.32
N SER A 81 -14.64 16.04 15.61
CA SER A 81 -14.99 14.62 15.46
C SER A 81 -13.89 13.80 14.77
N VAL A 82 -13.26 14.37 13.73
CA VAL A 82 -12.12 13.77 13.02
C VAL A 82 -10.93 13.66 13.97
N SER A 83 -10.62 14.71 14.72
CA SER A 83 -9.53 14.72 15.70
C SER A 83 -9.73 13.69 16.83
N ILE A 84 -10.97 13.57 17.34
CA ILE A 84 -11.32 12.55 18.35
C ILE A 84 -11.10 11.15 17.77
N ARG A 85 -11.58 10.88 16.55
CA ARG A 85 -11.38 9.59 15.89
C ARG A 85 -9.90 9.30 15.64
N ALA A 86 -9.13 10.28 15.19
CA ALA A 86 -7.69 10.15 15.03
C ALA A 86 -6.99 9.78 16.35
N SER A 87 -7.39 10.37 17.47
CA SER A 87 -6.86 10.03 18.79
C SER A 87 -7.10 8.56 19.17
N GLN A 88 -8.24 8.00 18.79
CA GLN A 88 -8.58 6.59 19.03
C GLN A 88 -7.71 5.67 18.16
N LEU A 89 -7.51 6.03 16.89
CA LEU A 89 -6.61 5.30 15.98
C LEU A 89 -5.16 5.31 16.50
N LEU A 90 -4.67 6.45 16.97
CA LEU A 90 -3.32 6.58 17.55
C LEU A 90 -3.13 5.68 18.78
N LYS A 91 -4.16 5.59 19.64
CA LYS A 91 -4.13 4.69 20.79
C LYS A 91 -4.11 3.22 20.38
N ALA A 92 -4.84 2.85 19.33
CA ALA A 92 -4.99 1.47 18.87
C ALA A 92 -3.81 0.98 18.01
N HIS A 93 -3.12 1.87 17.31
CA HIS A 93 -2.11 1.51 16.31
C HIS A 93 -0.75 2.14 16.62
N ALA A 94 0.15 1.35 17.20
CA ALA A 94 1.49 1.80 17.56
C ALA A 94 2.28 2.30 16.33
N GLY A 95 2.92 3.46 16.49
CA GLY A 95 3.76 4.09 15.46
C GLY A 95 3.00 4.87 14.39
N LEU A 96 1.67 4.87 14.40
CA LEU A 96 0.87 5.74 13.53
C LEU A 96 1.13 7.21 13.90
N ARG A 97 1.42 8.06 12.92
CA ARG A 97 1.68 9.49 13.18
C ARG A 97 0.36 10.27 13.23
N ALA A 98 0.38 11.41 13.92
CA ALA A 98 -0.83 12.23 14.10
C ALA A 98 -1.47 12.63 12.76
N MET A 99 -0.67 13.06 11.78
CA MET A 99 -1.17 13.45 10.46
C MET A 99 -1.73 12.26 9.67
N ASP A 100 -1.06 11.11 9.72
CA ASP A 100 -1.54 9.86 9.12
C ASP A 100 -2.89 9.44 9.72
N ALA A 101 -3.04 9.57 11.04
CA ALA A 101 -4.29 9.31 11.74
C ALA A 101 -5.41 10.28 11.33
N LEU A 102 -5.09 11.54 11.01
CA LEU A 102 -6.05 12.51 10.48
C LEU A 102 -6.52 12.12 9.07
N HIS A 103 -5.63 11.66 8.19
CA HIS A 103 -6.03 11.13 6.88
C HIS A 103 -6.96 9.93 7.00
N LEU A 104 -6.64 8.98 7.87
CA LEU A 104 -7.50 7.83 8.13
C LEU A 104 -8.85 8.23 8.71
N ALA A 105 -8.86 9.13 9.69
CA ALA A 105 -10.09 9.60 10.31
C ALA A 105 -10.98 10.33 9.28
N SER A 106 -10.39 11.14 8.40
CA SER A 106 -11.10 11.78 7.29
C SER A 106 -11.68 10.76 6.30
N ALA A 107 -10.92 9.72 5.93
CA ALA A 107 -11.42 8.65 5.07
C ALA A 107 -12.56 7.86 5.75
N LEU A 108 -12.46 7.60 7.05
CA LEU A 108 -13.52 6.95 7.82
C LEU A 108 -14.83 7.77 7.84
N VAL A 109 -14.76 9.11 7.79
CA VAL A 109 -15.95 9.97 7.66
C VAL A 109 -16.64 9.73 6.32
N ILE A 110 -15.89 9.68 5.22
CA ILE A 110 -16.45 9.37 3.88
C ILE A 110 -17.11 7.99 3.90
N ARG A 111 -16.44 7.00 4.50
CA ARG A 111 -16.90 5.61 4.56
C ARG A 111 -18.25 5.42 5.27
N GLU A 112 -18.66 6.36 6.13
CA GLU A 112 -19.97 6.30 6.80
C GLU A 112 -21.14 6.38 5.81
N THR A 113 -20.93 6.97 4.63
CA THR A 113 -22.00 7.20 3.64
C THR A 113 -21.68 6.70 2.25
N GLN A 114 -20.41 6.42 1.95
CA GLN A 114 -19.95 6.05 0.61
C GLN A 114 -18.96 4.90 0.65
N THR A 115 -18.92 4.10 -0.42
CA THR A 115 -17.79 3.21 -0.68
C THR A 115 -16.62 4.04 -1.17
N LEU A 116 -15.41 3.74 -0.69
CA LEU A 116 -14.21 4.46 -1.13
C LEU A 116 -13.07 3.50 -1.39
N GLN A 117 -12.13 3.97 -2.21
CA GLN A 117 -10.78 3.41 -2.26
C GLN A 117 -9.80 4.30 -1.51
N PHE A 118 -9.02 3.71 -0.59
CA PHE A 118 -7.95 4.43 0.08
C PHE A 118 -6.64 4.30 -0.71
N LEU A 119 -5.98 5.43 -0.97
CA LEU A 119 -4.74 5.49 -1.74
C LEU A 119 -3.69 6.29 -0.98
N SER A 120 -2.60 5.59 -0.63
CA SER A 120 -1.40 6.12 0.01
C SER A 120 -0.17 5.33 -0.45
N PHE A 121 0.99 5.98 -0.49
CA PHE A 121 2.30 5.35 -0.72
C PHE A 121 3.08 5.12 0.58
N ASP A 122 2.43 5.25 1.74
CA ASP A 122 3.00 4.89 3.04
C ASP A 122 2.50 3.50 3.49
N ASP A 123 3.43 2.54 3.59
CA ASP A 123 3.13 1.15 3.93
C ASP A 123 2.55 1.00 5.35
N GLN A 124 2.94 1.86 6.29
CA GLN A 124 2.44 1.81 7.66
C GLN A 124 1.00 2.34 7.72
N LEU A 125 0.73 3.45 7.04
CA LEU A 125 -0.60 4.01 6.87
C LEU A 125 -1.54 3.01 6.17
N ASN A 126 -1.09 2.39 5.08
CA ASN A 126 -1.84 1.36 4.36
C ASN A 126 -2.17 0.15 5.24
N ALA A 127 -1.22 -0.31 6.08
CA ALA A 127 -1.47 -1.42 6.99
C ALA A 127 -2.56 -1.09 8.02
N VAL A 128 -2.58 0.13 8.55
CA VAL A 128 -3.64 0.57 9.47
C VAL A 128 -4.96 0.73 8.75
N ALA A 129 -4.98 1.40 7.59
CA ALA A 129 -6.16 1.54 6.75
C ALA A 129 -6.81 0.18 6.44
N GLN A 130 -6.02 -0.83 6.06
CA GLN A 130 -6.50 -2.18 5.81
C GLN A 130 -7.11 -2.83 7.06
N ALA A 131 -6.58 -2.54 8.25
CA ALA A 131 -7.12 -3.07 9.50
C ALA A 131 -8.47 -2.42 9.88
N VAL A 132 -8.64 -1.12 9.62
CA VAL A 132 -9.85 -0.37 10.03
C VAL A 132 -10.92 -0.27 8.95
N MET A 133 -10.53 -0.40 7.68
CA MET A 133 -11.38 -0.27 6.48
C MET A 133 -10.96 -1.29 5.40
N PRO A 134 -11.07 -2.61 5.67
CA PRO A 134 -10.52 -3.63 4.78
C PRO A 134 -11.15 -3.70 3.39
N ASP A 135 -12.40 -3.26 3.26
CA ASP A 135 -13.19 -3.11 2.04
C ASP A 135 -12.68 -2.02 1.10
N THR A 136 -11.90 -1.06 1.62
CA THR A 136 -11.42 0.11 0.85
C THR A 136 -10.18 -0.15 0.00
N PHE A 137 -9.65 -1.37 0.02
CA PHE A 137 -8.55 -1.82 -0.82
C PHE A 137 -9.01 -2.73 -1.97
N GLY A 138 -10.33 -2.94 -2.10
CA GLY A 138 -10.89 -4.12 -2.79
C GLY A 138 -11.57 -3.94 -4.15
N TRP A 139 -11.50 -2.79 -4.84
CA TRP A 139 -12.22 -2.61 -6.12
C TRP A 139 -11.35 -2.36 -7.36
N THR A 140 -10.07 -1.98 -7.22
CA THR A 140 -9.12 -1.86 -8.36
C THR A 140 -8.02 -2.91 -8.40
N GLN A 141 -8.04 -3.87 -7.50
CA GLN A 141 -7.46 -5.18 -7.75
C GLN A 141 -8.51 -6.20 -7.38
N LYS A 142 -9.11 -6.87 -8.39
CA LYS A 142 -9.63 -8.23 -8.16
C LYS A 142 -8.56 -8.95 -7.34
N ASN A 143 -8.87 -9.34 -6.10
CA ASN A 143 -7.98 -10.10 -5.22
C ASN A 143 -7.13 -11.05 -6.06
N ALA A 144 -5.90 -10.65 -6.34
CA ALA A 144 -5.06 -11.39 -7.26
C ALA A 144 -4.52 -12.56 -6.44
N ILE A 145 -5.32 -13.63 -6.40
CA ILE A 145 -4.98 -14.84 -5.68
C ILE A 145 -3.91 -15.56 -6.50
N PHE A 146 -2.67 -15.39 -6.06
CA PHE A 146 -1.55 -16.16 -6.53
C PHE A 146 -1.61 -17.56 -5.92
N LYS A 147 -1.95 -18.55 -6.73
CA LYS A 147 -1.95 -19.97 -6.35
C LYS A 147 -0.53 -20.53 -6.44
N LEU A 148 0.16 -20.57 -5.31
CA LEU A 148 1.50 -21.13 -5.21
C LEU A 148 1.44 -22.64 -4.98
N THR A 149 1.96 -23.44 -5.90
CA THR A 149 2.22 -24.86 -5.62
C THR A 149 3.49 -24.99 -4.77
N LEU A 150 3.38 -25.54 -3.56
CA LEU A 150 4.51 -25.77 -2.65
C LEU A 150 5.39 -26.92 -3.15
N GLN A 151 6.22 -26.63 -4.15
CA GLN A 151 7.28 -27.54 -4.58
C GLN A 151 8.24 -27.82 -3.42
N LYS A 152 8.91 -28.98 -3.46
CA LYS A 152 9.83 -29.46 -2.42
C LYS A 152 10.82 -28.37 -1.98
N THR A 153 11.43 -27.67 -2.93
CA THR A 153 12.41 -26.60 -2.65
C THR A 153 11.80 -25.43 -1.87
N TYR A 154 10.57 -25.01 -2.18
CA TYR A 154 9.89 -23.92 -1.46
C TYR A 154 9.47 -24.36 -0.05
N TYR A 155 8.98 -25.60 0.05
CA TYR A 155 8.57 -26.22 1.31
C TYR A 155 9.74 -26.42 2.29
N GLU A 156 10.91 -26.82 1.79
CA GLU A 156 12.08 -27.10 2.62
C GLU A 156 12.86 -25.84 3.01
N ASN A 157 12.87 -24.82 2.14
CA ASN A 157 13.73 -23.64 2.31
C ASN A 157 12.99 -22.34 2.65
N GLY A 158 11.65 -22.31 2.64
CA GLY A 158 10.88 -21.15 3.10
C GLY A 158 11.02 -19.90 2.22
N PHE A 159 11.05 -20.10 0.90
CA PHE A 159 10.97 -19.02 -0.09
C PHE A 159 10.03 -19.45 -1.23
N PHE A 160 9.59 -18.50 -2.05
CA PHE A 160 8.85 -18.82 -3.27
C PHE A 160 9.07 -17.78 -4.36
N ASN A 161 8.86 -18.17 -5.62
CA ASN A 161 8.87 -17.26 -6.74
C ASN A 161 7.44 -16.81 -7.07
N VAL A 162 7.29 -15.54 -7.42
CA VAL A 162 6.04 -14.98 -7.94
C VAL A 162 5.94 -15.33 -9.42
N ILE A 163 4.82 -15.89 -9.85
CA ILE A 163 4.62 -16.19 -11.27
C ILE A 163 4.45 -14.90 -12.08
N ARG A 164 4.90 -14.92 -13.33
CA ARG A 164 4.90 -13.75 -14.22
C ARG A 164 3.56 -13.00 -14.27
N ALA A 165 2.43 -13.72 -14.23
CA ALA A 165 1.09 -13.13 -14.26
C ALA A 165 0.78 -12.22 -13.06
N HIS A 166 1.46 -12.41 -11.93
CA HIS A 166 1.25 -11.66 -10.69
C HIS A 166 2.46 -10.77 -10.33
N ASP A 167 3.53 -10.81 -11.12
CA ASP A 167 4.80 -10.16 -10.80
C ASP A 167 4.73 -8.62 -10.79
N GLN A 168 3.89 -8.06 -11.67
CA GLN A 168 3.63 -6.62 -11.76
C GLN A 168 2.87 -6.07 -10.54
N LEU A 169 2.24 -6.96 -9.77
CA LEU A 169 1.48 -6.60 -8.57
C LEU A 169 2.36 -6.54 -7.31
N ILE A 170 3.64 -6.92 -7.44
CA ILE A 170 4.65 -6.87 -6.38
C ILE A 170 5.59 -5.71 -6.68
N ARG A 171 6.15 -5.07 -5.63
CA ARG A 171 7.09 -3.94 -5.75
C ARG A 171 8.12 -4.18 -6.86
N SER A 172 8.33 -3.21 -7.74
CA SER A 172 9.17 -3.35 -8.94
C SER A 172 10.68 -3.34 -8.64
N ASP A 173 11.06 -3.01 -7.42
CA ASP A 173 12.43 -2.89 -6.92
C ASP A 173 12.77 -3.97 -5.89
N GLU A 174 14.05 -4.05 -5.52
CA GLU A 174 14.53 -4.89 -4.41
C GLU A 174 14.09 -4.27 -3.07
N GLY A 175 13.74 -5.10 -2.08
CA GLY A 175 13.51 -4.60 -0.72
C GLY A 175 12.51 -5.40 0.10
N GLU A 176 12.16 -4.89 1.27
CA GLU A 176 11.31 -5.60 2.22
C GLU A 176 9.86 -5.78 1.72
N ILE A 177 9.25 -6.88 2.13
CA ILE A 177 7.84 -7.21 1.91
C ILE A 177 7.28 -7.86 3.16
N LYS A 178 6.12 -7.41 3.63
CA LYS A 178 5.45 -8.01 4.77
C LYS A 178 4.59 -9.18 4.32
N ILE A 179 4.56 -10.23 5.12
CA ILE A 179 3.75 -11.41 4.88
C ILE A 179 2.90 -11.68 6.11
N ILE A 180 1.59 -11.69 5.94
CA ILE A 180 0.63 -12.08 6.95
C ILE A 180 0.23 -13.53 6.68
N ALA A 181 0.34 -14.41 7.67
CA ALA A 181 -0.14 -15.78 7.59
C ALA A 181 -1.45 -15.94 8.37
N GLY A 182 -2.48 -16.47 7.72
CA GLY A 182 -3.77 -16.77 8.34
C GLY A 182 -4.58 -15.53 8.71
N ASP A 183 -4.89 -15.39 10.00
CA ASP A 183 -5.79 -14.39 10.59
C ASP A 183 -5.07 -13.14 11.14
N ALA A 184 -3.86 -12.85 10.65
CA ALA A 184 -3.01 -11.75 11.10
C ALA A 184 -2.28 -11.92 12.44
N SER A 185 -2.41 -13.09 13.09
CA SER A 185 -1.62 -13.42 14.29
C SER A 185 -0.14 -13.74 14.01
N VAL A 186 0.17 -14.22 12.79
CA VAL A 186 1.53 -14.57 12.38
C VAL A 186 1.98 -13.63 11.26
N THR A 187 3.07 -12.90 11.49
CA THR A 187 3.66 -12.01 10.49
C THR A 187 5.13 -12.33 10.26
N PHE A 188 5.56 -12.18 9.01
CA PHE A 188 6.94 -12.34 8.59
C PHE A 188 7.40 -11.09 7.84
N THR A 189 8.66 -10.72 8.03
CA THR A 189 9.34 -9.75 7.18
C THR A 189 10.17 -10.51 6.15
N GLY A 190 9.72 -10.47 4.90
CA GLY A 190 10.42 -11.01 3.75
C GLY A 190 11.20 -9.94 3.00
N ASN A 191 11.94 -10.39 1.99
CA ASN A 191 12.63 -9.55 1.03
C ASN A 191 12.31 -10.02 -0.40
N VAL A 192 12.03 -9.06 -1.27
CA VAL A 192 11.83 -9.22 -2.71
C VAL A 192 13.19 -9.12 -3.39
N ASN A 193 13.59 -10.22 -4.03
CA ASN A 193 14.77 -10.29 -4.86
C ASN A 193 14.38 -10.55 -6.32
N ARG A 194 14.59 -9.56 -7.19
CA ARG A 194 14.28 -9.61 -8.62
C ARG A 194 15.46 -10.07 -9.46
N ARG A 195 16.66 -10.11 -8.88
CA ARG A 195 17.88 -10.67 -9.50
C ARG A 195 18.00 -12.19 -9.36
N ALA A 196 17.17 -12.80 -8.52
CA ALA A 196 17.25 -14.23 -8.20
C ALA A 196 16.79 -15.16 -9.34
N ASN A 197 16.02 -14.64 -10.30
CA ASN A 197 15.49 -15.40 -11.42
C ASN A 197 15.88 -14.73 -12.75
N LEU A 198 16.29 -15.53 -13.75
CA LEU A 198 16.74 -15.04 -15.07
C LEU A 198 15.68 -14.22 -15.82
N ASN A 199 14.40 -14.49 -15.56
CA ASN A 199 13.25 -13.81 -16.15
C ASN A 199 12.83 -12.53 -15.39
N GLY A 200 13.56 -12.14 -14.34
CA GLY A 200 13.30 -10.93 -13.55
C GLY A 200 12.12 -11.00 -12.58
N THR A 201 11.43 -12.15 -12.48
CA THR A 201 10.29 -12.28 -11.56
C THR A 201 10.76 -12.30 -10.11
N ALA A 202 9.98 -11.69 -9.23
CA ALA A 202 10.28 -11.59 -7.80
C ALA A 202 10.43 -12.97 -7.14
N ARG A 203 11.53 -13.14 -6.40
CA ARG A 203 11.66 -14.16 -5.36
C ARG A 203 11.37 -13.54 -4.01
N ILE A 204 10.46 -14.14 -3.25
CA ILE A 204 10.14 -13.73 -1.89
C ILE A 204 10.84 -14.70 -0.93
N SER A 205 11.73 -14.17 -0.10
CA SER A 205 12.46 -14.93 0.91
C SER A 205 12.24 -14.31 2.29
N VAL A 206 11.96 -15.13 3.30
CA VAL A 206 11.86 -14.68 4.70
C VAL A 206 13.16 -15.02 5.42
N LYS A 207 13.66 -14.11 6.26
CA LYS A 207 14.84 -14.38 7.09
C LYS A 207 14.52 -15.43 8.15
N GLY A 208 15.42 -16.40 8.32
CA GLY A 208 15.26 -17.50 9.26
C GLY A 208 14.26 -18.56 8.78
N GLU A 209 13.79 -19.41 9.71
CA GLU A 209 12.96 -20.57 9.36
C GLU A 209 11.45 -20.34 9.55
N GLY A 210 11.02 -19.10 9.82
CA GLY A 210 9.61 -18.80 10.16
C GLY A 210 8.62 -19.23 9.07
N LEU A 211 8.90 -18.86 7.82
CA LEU A 211 8.02 -19.20 6.69
C LEU A 211 8.09 -20.71 6.35
N LYS A 212 9.28 -21.30 6.41
CA LYS A 212 9.50 -22.75 6.28
C LYS A 212 8.67 -23.52 7.30
N ASN A 213 8.82 -23.20 8.58
CA ASN A 213 8.12 -23.87 9.68
C ASN A 213 6.60 -23.70 9.55
N TRP A 214 6.14 -22.55 9.08
CA TRP A 214 4.72 -22.33 8.81
C TRP A 214 4.19 -23.20 7.67
N PHE A 215 4.90 -23.29 6.54
CA PHE A 215 4.54 -24.22 5.47
C PHE A 215 4.49 -25.67 5.97
N GLN A 216 5.51 -26.11 6.72
CA GLN A 216 5.60 -27.49 7.22
C GLN A 216 4.53 -27.82 8.27
N LYS A 217 4.07 -26.81 9.02
CA LYS A 217 3.01 -26.97 10.02
C LYS A 217 1.62 -27.06 9.40
N HIS A 218 1.39 -26.38 8.27
CA HIS A 218 0.04 -26.15 7.74
C HIS A 218 -0.22 -26.80 6.38
N TYR A 219 0.80 -27.15 5.62
CA TYR A 219 0.68 -27.67 4.27
C TYR A 219 1.54 -28.93 4.07
N ARG A 220 1.29 -29.65 2.98
CA ARG A 220 2.14 -30.73 2.48
C ARG A 220 2.83 -30.32 1.18
N VAL A 221 3.90 -31.03 0.83
CA VAL A 221 4.57 -30.86 -0.47
C VAL A 221 3.53 -31.08 -1.58
N MET A 222 3.58 -30.24 -2.62
CA MET A 222 2.63 -30.15 -3.75
C MET A 222 1.25 -29.56 -3.45
N GLU A 223 0.92 -29.21 -2.20
CA GLU A 223 -0.32 -28.49 -1.93
C GLU A 223 -0.26 -27.04 -2.44
N VAL A 224 -1.43 -26.46 -2.67
CA VAL A 224 -1.57 -25.09 -3.16
C VAL A 224 -1.81 -24.15 -1.99
N VAL A 225 -0.93 -23.17 -1.82
CA VAL A 225 -1.12 -22.04 -0.93
C VAL A 225 -1.77 -20.92 -1.73
N GLU A 226 -2.93 -20.46 -1.28
CA GLU A 226 -3.52 -19.24 -1.81
C GLU A 226 -2.86 -18.02 -1.16
N ILE A 227 -2.16 -17.25 -1.99
CA ILE A 227 -1.51 -16.01 -1.59
C ILE A 227 -2.31 -14.85 -2.17
N GLU A 228 -2.94 -14.09 -1.29
CA GLU A 228 -3.60 -12.84 -1.62
C GLU A 228 -2.55 -11.73 -1.64
N ILE A 229 -2.43 -11.04 -2.77
CA ILE A 229 -1.59 -9.85 -2.91
C ILE A 229 -2.43 -8.67 -2.44
N VAL A 230 -2.12 -8.15 -1.25
CA VAL A 230 -2.86 -7.05 -0.60
C VAL A 230 -2.32 -5.70 -1.09
N SER A 231 -1.00 -5.60 -1.27
CA SER A 231 -0.33 -4.46 -1.90
C SER A 231 0.99 -4.92 -2.52
N PRO A 232 1.71 -4.05 -3.26
CA PRO A 232 3.05 -4.37 -3.77
C PRO A 232 4.07 -4.79 -2.71
N THR A 233 3.84 -4.46 -1.44
CA THR A 233 4.72 -4.70 -0.29
C THR A 233 4.06 -5.55 0.80
N LEU A 234 2.85 -6.06 0.59
CA LEU A 234 2.10 -6.86 1.56
C LEU A 234 1.41 -8.07 0.92
N LEU A 235 1.73 -9.25 1.45
CA LEU A 235 1.12 -10.52 1.08
C LEU A 235 0.32 -11.10 2.23
N LYS A 236 -0.75 -11.83 1.92
CA LYS A 236 -1.51 -12.63 2.87
C LYS A 236 -1.61 -14.08 2.42
N LEU A 237 -1.06 -15.00 3.21
CA LEU A 237 -1.13 -16.44 2.98
C LEU A 237 -2.36 -16.98 3.71
N LYS A 238 -3.27 -17.62 2.98
CA LYS A 238 -4.44 -18.25 3.59
C LYS A 238 -4.07 -19.58 4.25
N TYR A 239 -4.86 -20.03 5.21
CA TYR A 239 -4.80 -21.42 5.68
C TYR A 239 -5.30 -22.38 4.59
N PRO A 240 -4.87 -23.65 4.58
CA PRO A 240 -5.45 -24.63 3.68
C PRO A 240 -6.96 -24.69 3.89
N ALA A 241 -7.71 -24.84 2.80
CA ALA A 241 -9.14 -25.14 2.88
C ALA A 241 -9.27 -26.50 3.60
N ARG A 242 -9.73 -26.47 4.87
CA ARG A 242 -10.05 -27.70 5.59
C ARG A 242 -11.34 -28.25 4.99
N ASN A 243 -11.28 -29.43 4.38
CA ASN A 243 -12.46 -30.26 4.13
C ASN A 243 -13.00 -30.81 5.44
#